data_AF-A0A8B6GT66-F1
#
_entry.id   AF-A0A8B6GT66-F1
#
_cell.length_a   1.000
_cell.length_b   1.000
_cell.length_c   1.000
_cell.angle_alpha   90.00
_cell.angle_beta   90.00
_cell.angle_gamma   90.00
#
_symmetry.space_group_name_H-M   'P 1'
#
loop_
_entity.id
_entity.type
_entity.pdbx_description
1 polymer ?
#
loop_
_entity_poly.entity_id
_entity_poly.type
_entity_poly.pdbx_seq_one_letter_code
_entity_poly.pdbx_strand_id
1 'polypeptide(L)'
;MSDIEITKHSGLIDLLEPGDQIMADKGFILNKLLKDTGVSIATPHFLCSDGQFTPSQIEDNQKIASLRIHVERHIKRAKEYRLLQYIQSHFH
;
A
#
# COMPACT_ATOMS: atom_id res chain seq x y z
N MET A 1 15.23 -1.07 -11.75
CA MET A 1 13.82 -1.50 -11.69
C MET A 1 13.13 -0.60 -10.68
N SER A 2 12.15 0.17 -11.13
CA SER A 2 11.34 1.06 -10.28
C SER A 2 10.26 0.26 -9.54
N ASP A 3 9.72 0.80 -8.45
CA ASP A 3 8.67 0.11 -7.70
C ASP A 3 7.40 -0.14 -8.53
N ILE A 4 7.11 0.73 -9.50
CA ILE A 4 6.03 0.55 -10.48
C ILE A 4 6.30 -0.67 -11.36
N GLU A 5 7.53 -0.81 -11.86
CA GLU A 5 7.91 -1.97 -12.66
C GLU A 5 7.88 -3.27 -11.84
N ILE A 6 8.30 -3.22 -10.57
CA ILE A 6 8.23 -4.37 -9.67
C ILE A 6 6.76 -4.78 -9.43
N THR A 7 5.89 -3.81 -9.19
CA THR A 7 4.46 -4.06 -8.92
C THR A 7 3.74 -4.64 -10.14
N LYS A 8 4.13 -4.24 -11.36
CA LYS A 8 3.65 -4.87 -12.59
C LYS A 8 4.12 -6.31 -12.71
N HIS A 9 5.41 -6.56 -12.47
CA HIS A 9 5.97 -7.92 -12.59
C HIS A 9 5.52 -8.86 -11.47
N SER A 10 5.11 -8.35 -10.31
CA SER A 10 4.67 -9.18 -9.20
C SER A 10 3.30 -9.84 -9.42
N GLY A 11 2.57 -9.48 -10.48
CA GLY A 11 1.22 -9.97 -10.76
C GLY A 11 0.16 -9.47 -9.77
N LEU A 12 0.51 -8.54 -8.87
CA LEU A 12 -0.42 -8.02 -7.86
C LEU A 12 -1.63 -7.37 -8.52
N ILE A 13 -1.41 -6.63 -9.60
CA ILE A 13 -2.44 -5.87 -10.30
C ILE A 13 -3.47 -6.79 -10.94
N ASP A 14 -3.04 -7.95 -11.43
CA ASP A 14 -3.90 -8.93 -12.09
C ASP A 14 -4.85 -9.64 -11.09
N LEU A 15 -4.58 -9.52 -9.79
CA LEU A 15 -5.40 -10.06 -8.71
C LEU A 15 -6.45 -9.08 -8.18
N LEU A 16 -6.39 -7.80 -8.58
CA LEU A 16 -7.29 -6.77 -8.08
C LEU A 16 -8.60 -6.77 -8.85
N GLU A 17 -9.70 -6.62 -8.11
CA GLU A 17 -11.04 -6.53 -8.67
C GLU A 17 -11.63 -5.12 -8.51
N PRO A 18 -12.55 -4.69 -9.41
CA PRO A 18 -13.24 -3.42 -9.24
C PRO A 18 -13.95 -3.35 -7.89
N GLY A 19 -13.71 -2.27 -7.14
CA GLY A 19 -14.21 -2.10 -5.77
C GLY A 19 -13.17 -2.36 -4.68
N ASP A 20 -12.04 -2.99 -5.01
CA ASP A 20 -10.93 -3.15 -4.07
C ASP A 20 -10.32 -1.80 -3.67
N GLN A 21 -9.68 -1.80 -2.50
CA GLN A 21 -8.89 -0.68 -2.02
C GLN A 21 -7.49 -1.14 -1.63
N ILE A 22 -6.47 -0.50 -2.22
CA ILE A 22 -5.07 -0.75 -1.88
C ILE A 22 -4.50 0.40 -1.07
N MET A 23 -3.54 0.11 -0.19
CA MET A 23 -2.80 1.12 0.56
C MET A 23 -1.46 1.38 -0.10
N ALA A 24 -1.14 2.64 -0.41
CA ALA A 24 0.15 3.02 -0.99
C ALA A 24 0.66 4.35 -0.43
N ASP A 25 1.98 4.50 -0.34
CA ASP A 25 2.62 5.74 0.10
C ASP A 25 2.39 6.88 -0.89
N LYS A 26 2.39 8.13 -0.41
CA LYS A 26 2.17 9.35 -1.24
C LYS A 26 3.08 9.44 -2.46
N GLY A 27 4.31 8.91 -2.37
CA GLY A 27 5.28 8.92 -3.46
C GLY A 27 5.05 7.83 -4.52
N PHE A 28 4.12 6.91 -4.27
CA PHE A 28 3.87 5.76 -5.13
C PHE A 28 2.80 6.09 -6.18
N ILE A 29 3.24 6.45 -7.39
CA ILE A 29 2.36 6.89 -8.48
C ILE A 29 1.68 5.68 -9.16
N LEU A 30 0.87 4.93 -8.42
CA LEU A 30 0.00 3.86 -8.94
C LEU A 30 -1.29 4.40 -9.57
N ASN A 31 -1.65 5.66 -9.32
CA ASN A 31 -2.88 6.27 -9.84
C ASN A 31 -3.02 6.16 -11.35
N LYS A 32 -1.91 6.26 -12.11
CA LYS A 32 -1.95 6.11 -13.57
C LYS A 32 -2.22 4.66 -14.00
N LEU A 33 -1.82 3.71 -13.18
CA LEU A 33 -1.90 2.27 -13.45
C LEU A 33 -3.28 1.70 -13.12
N LEU A 34 -3.97 2.28 -12.13
CA LEU A 34 -5.27 1.84 -11.64
C LEU A 34 -6.44 2.69 -12.14
N LYS A 35 -6.19 3.67 -13.00
CA LYS A 35 -7.18 4.68 -13.42
C LYS A 35 -8.48 4.08 -13.96
N ASP A 36 -8.39 2.93 -14.65
CA ASP A 36 -9.51 2.29 -15.32
C ASP A 36 -9.88 0.93 -14.71
N THR A 37 -9.29 0.55 -13.57
CA THR A 37 -9.56 -0.77 -12.94
C THR A 37 -10.70 -0.73 -11.92
N GLY A 38 -11.19 0.45 -11.55
CA GLY A 38 -12.19 0.61 -10.49
C GLY A 38 -11.63 0.35 -9.08
N VAL A 39 -10.31 0.26 -8.93
CA VAL A 39 -9.61 0.09 -7.66
C VAL A 39 -9.29 1.46 -7.06
N SER A 40 -9.54 1.64 -5.77
CA SER A 40 -9.20 2.87 -5.05
C SER A 40 -7.86 2.77 -4.33
N ILE A 41 -7.17 3.90 -4.17
CA ILE A 41 -5.93 3.97 -3.39
C ILE A 41 -6.21 4.75 -2.11
N ALA A 42 -6.00 4.10 -0.96
CA ALA A 42 -5.92 4.75 0.33
C ALA A 42 -4.47 5.16 0.60
N THR A 43 -4.24 6.44 0.79
CA THR A 43 -2.92 6.94 1.18
C THR A 43 -2.94 7.29 2.66
N PRO A 44 -2.05 6.70 3.49
CA PRO A 44 -1.94 7.09 4.88
C PRO A 44 -1.67 8.59 5.00
N HIS A 45 -2.62 9.32 5.58
CA HIS A 45 -2.48 10.76 5.75
C HIS A 45 -1.36 11.05 6.74
N PHE A 46 -0.36 11.81 6.29
CA PHE A 46 0.40 12.68 7.17
C PHE A 46 -0.45 13.93 7.39
N LEU A 47 -0.71 14.23 8.66
CA LEU A 47 -1.29 15.45 9.26
C LEU A 47 -1.72 16.52 8.25
N CYS A 48 -3.01 16.91 8.30
CA CYS A 48 -3.49 18.06 7.53
C CYS A 48 -2.65 19.28 7.88
N SER A 49 -2.04 19.90 6.87
CA SER A 49 -1.19 21.05 7.06
C SER A 49 -1.98 22.32 7.44
N ASP A 50 -3.30 22.36 7.16
CA ASP A 50 -4.04 23.63 7.14
C ASP A 50 -5.48 23.60 7.72
N GLY A 51 -5.82 22.71 8.68
CA GLY A 51 -7.15 22.78 9.34
C GLY A 51 -7.52 21.66 10.34
N GLN A 52 -8.63 21.84 11.07
CA GLN A 52 -9.26 20.79 11.90
C GLN A 52 -10.04 19.82 11.02
N PHE A 53 -9.81 18.52 11.20
CA PHE A 53 -10.61 17.47 10.56
C PHE A 53 -12.04 17.45 11.10
N THR A 54 -13.00 17.09 10.26
CA THR A 54 -14.35 16.73 10.73
C THR A 54 -14.31 15.40 11.51
N PRO A 55 -15.28 15.11 12.38
CA PRO A 55 -15.32 13.84 13.11
C PRO A 55 -15.22 12.59 12.22
N SER A 56 -15.91 12.61 11.06
CA SER A 56 -15.84 11.51 10.07
C SER A 56 -14.44 11.35 9.49
N GLN A 57 -13.76 12.46 9.15
CA GLN A 57 -12.40 12.40 8.62
C GLN A 57 -11.39 11.91 9.68
N ILE A 58 -11.61 12.24 10.96
CA ILE A 58 -10.79 11.71 12.05
C ILE A 58 -10.95 10.20 12.14
N GLU A 59 -12.18 9.70 12.09
CA GLU A 59 -12.47 8.26 12.16
C GLU A 59 -11.82 7.50 10.99
N ASP A 60 -11.98 8.00 9.76
CA ASP A 60 -11.39 7.39 8.58
C ASP A 60 -9.85 7.42 8.62
N ASN A 61 -9.26 8.53 9.06
CA ASN A 61 -7.81 8.61 9.26
C ASN A 61 -7.31 7.64 10.34
N GLN A 62 -8.05 7.48 11.43
CA GLN A 62 -7.70 6.52 12.48
C GLN A 62 -7.76 5.07 11.95
N LYS A 63 -8.76 4.74 11.13
CA LYS A 63 -8.87 3.43 10.47
C LYS A 63 -7.66 3.18 9.56
N ILE A 64 -7.36 4.12 8.66
CA ILE A 64 -6.22 4.01 7.73
C ILE A 64 -4.88 3.92 8.51
N ALA A 65 -4.70 4.72 9.55
CA ALA A 65 -3.50 4.68 10.39
C ALA A 65 -3.34 3.35 11.13
N SER A 66 -4.43 2.81 11.69
CA SER A 66 -4.44 1.51 12.36
C SER A 66 -4.06 0.37 11.40
N LEU A 67 -4.64 0.39 10.19
CA LEU A 67 -4.30 -0.56 9.13
C LEU A 67 -2.83 -0.46 8.71
N ARG A 68 -2.29 0.76 8.59
CA ARG A 68 -0.86 0.98 8.29
C ARG A 68 0.05 0.34 9.34
N ILE A 69 -0.27 0.48 10.63
CA ILE A 69 0.50 -0.16 11.71
C ILE A 69 0.53 -1.68 11.52
N HIS A 70 -0.57 -2.28 11.08
CA HIS A 70 -0.62 -3.72 10.82
C HIS A 70 0.29 -4.10 9.64
N VAL A 71 0.25 -3.36 8.53
CA VAL A 71 1.13 -3.59 7.38
C VAL A 71 2.62 -3.51 7.80
N GLU A 72 3.01 -2.45 8.51
CA GLU A 72 4.39 -2.25 8.96
C GLU A 72 4.86 -3.38 9.90
N ARG A 73 4.00 -3.86 10.79
CA ARG A 73 4.29 -5.01 11.66
C ARG A 73 4.52 -6.30 10.85
N HIS A 74 3.71 -6.55 9.83
CA HIS A 74 3.87 -7.74 8.98
C HIS A 74 5.16 -7.67 8.17
N ILE A 75 5.48 -6.51 7.57
CA ILE A 75 6.75 -6.30 6.86
C ILE A 75 7.94 -6.52 7.80
N LYS A 76 7.88 -5.97 9.01
CA LYS A 76 8.92 -6.17 10.03
C LYS A 76 9.13 -7.65 10.36
N ARG A 77 8.05 -8.40 10.63
CA ARG A 77 8.10 -9.84 10.88
C ARG A 77 8.69 -10.62 9.70
N ALA A 78 8.30 -10.29 8.48
CA ALA A 78 8.85 -10.94 7.29
C ALA A 78 10.37 -10.77 7.16
N LYS A 79 10.90 -9.61 7.56
CA LYS A 79 12.35 -9.33 7.63
C LYS A 79 13.00 -10.10 8.79
N GLU A 80 12.42 -10.07 9.99
CA GLU A 80 12.95 -10.75 11.17
C GLU A 80 13.05 -12.27 10.99
N TYR A 81 12.02 -12.87 10.39
CA TYR A 81 11.99 -14.30 10.08
C TYR A 81 12.72 -14.66 8.78
N ARG A 82 13.35 -13.69 8.10
CA ARG A 82 14.11 -13.89 6.85
C ARG A 82 13.30 -14.62 5.77
N LEU A 83 11.98 -14.42 5.73
CA LEU A 83 11.07 -15.14 4.80
C LEU A 83 11.48 -14.95 3.35
N LEU A 84 12.00 -13.76 3.03
CA LEU A 84 12.40 -13.40 1.66
C LEU A 84 13.81 -13.87 1.29
N GLN A 85 14.63 -14.37 2.23
CA GLN A 85 16.00 -14.86 1.90
C GLN A 85 15.99 -16.17 1.11
N TYR A 86 14.98 -17.02 1.30
CA TYR A 86 14.88 -18.29 0.57
C TYR A 86 14.43 -18.12 -0.88
N ILE A 87 13.83 -16.98 -1.23
CA ILE A 87 13.35 -16.70 -2.59
C ILE A 87 14.51 -16.23 -3.49
N GLN A 88 15.51 -15.52 -2.94
CA GLN A 88 16.64 -15.03 -3.73
C GLN A 88 17.60 -16.12 -4.22
N SER A 89 17.64 -17.31 -3.59
CA SER A 89 18.57 -18.37 -3.99
C SER A 89 18.19 -19.13 -5.27
N HIS A 90 17.00 -18.87 -5.84
CA HIS A 90 16.49 -19.54 -7.05
C HIS A 90 16.43 -18.63 -8.29
N PHE A 91 16.93 -17.38 -8.21
CA PHE A 91 17.00 -16.44 -9.32
C PHE A 91 18.46 -16.16 -9.75
N HIS A 92 19.27 -17.22 -9.86
CA HIS A 92 20.58 -17.18 -10.51
C HIS A 92 20.52 -17.86 -11.88
#